data_AF-A0A3N5VG08-F1
#
_entry.id   AF-A0A3N5VG08-F1
#
_cell.length_a   1.000
_cell.length_b   1.000
_cell.length_c   1.000
_cell.angle_alpha   90.00
_cell.angle_beta   90.00
_cell.angle_gamma   90.00
#
_symmetry.space_group_name_H-M   'P 1'
#
loop_
_entity.id
_entity.type
_entity.pdbx_description
1 polymer ?
#
loop_
_entity_poly.entity_id
_entity_poly.type
_entity_poly.pdbx_seq_one_letter_code
_entity_poly.pdbx_strand_id
1 'polypeptide(L)'
;ATSVAHDSHNIIVAGVDDFDMRTAVQEIGKMQGGLVVVEEGKVLGGLALPVAGLMSLQPVEEVASKMERLSQAAREIGATPQNPFITLSFLALPVIPELRITDQGLVDVSEFLIIPLEA
;
A
#
# COMPACT_ATOMS: atom_id res chain seq x y z
N ALA A 1 -0.66 -3.63 2.54
CA ALA A 1 0.09 -3.28 1.31
C ALA A 1 -0.87 -2.81 0.22
N THR A 2 -0.40 -2.04 -0.77
CA THR A 2 -1.18 -1.58 -1.93
C THR A 2 -0.30 -1.41 -3.16
N SER A 3 -0.84 -1.63 -4.36
CA SER A 3 -0.24 -1.21 -5.64
C SER A 3 -0.69 0.19 -6.08
N VAL A 4 -1.66 0.79 -5.39
CA VAL A 4 -2.11 2.17 -5.65
C VAL A 4 -1.23 3.12 -4.83
N ALA A 5 -0.01 3.37 -5.32
CA ALA A 5 0.96 4.27 -4.71
C ALA A 5 1.25 5.45 -5.63
N HIS A 6 0.62 6.59 -5.40
CA HIS A 6 0.73 7.75 -6.27
C HIS A 6 2.18 8.24 -6.35
N ASP A 7 2.78 8.52 -7.52
CA ASP A 7 2.26 8.35 -8.90
C ASP A 7 2.97 7.24 -9.69
N SER A 8 4.04 6.65 -9.16
CA SER A 8 4.78 5.57 -9.83
C SER A 8 4.04 4.23 -9.78
N HIS A 9 3.14 4.06 -8.82
CA HIS A 9 2.32 2.86 -8.62
C HIS A 9 3.13 1.57 -8.43
N ASN A 10 4.31 1.68 -7.80
CA ASN A 10 5.01 0.55 -7.22
C ASN A 10 4.25 -0.01 -6.01
N ILE A 11 4.55 -1.25 -5.61
CA ILE A 11 3.97 -1.82 -4.38
C ILE A 11 4.58 -1.10 -3.17
N ILE A 12 3.72 -0.57 -2.31
CA ILE A 12 4.10 -0.04 -0.99
C ILE A 12 3.47 -0.89 0.12
N VAL A 13 4.25 -1.15 1.17
CA VAL A 13 3.85 -1.93 2.33
C VAL A 13 4.35 -1.24 3.60
N ALA A 14 3.52 -1.29 4.64
CA ALA A 14 3.89 -0.95 6.01
C ALA A 14 3.39 -2.08 6.92
N GLY A 15 4.16 -2.36 7.95
CA GLY A 15 3.91 -3.41 8.94
C GLY A 15 4.94 -3.31 10.06
N VAL A 16 4.79 -4.15 11.08
CA VAL A 16 5.68 -4.17 12.25
C VAL A 16 6.66 -5.35 12.24
N ASP A 17 6.51 -6.28 11.29
CA ASP A 17 7.40 -7.42 11.11
C ASP A 17 7.52 -7.79 9.62
N ASP A 18 8.67 -8.37 9.27
CA ASP A 18 8.99 -8.71 7.89
C ASP A 18 8.13 -9.86 7.33
N PHE A 19 7.61 -10.74 8.18
CA PHE A 19 6.87 -11.92 7.75
C PHE A 19 5.51 -11.54 7.17
N ASP A 20 4.76 -10.70 7.88
CA ASP A 20 3.47 -10.19 7.42
C ASP A 20 3.64 -9.22 6.25
N MET A 21 4.68 -8.38 6.29
CA MET A 21 4.99 -7.48 5.17
C MET A 21 5.30 -8.25 3.88
N ARG A 22 6.14 -9.30 3.96
CA ARG A 22 6.42 -10.20 2.83
C ARG A 22 5.14 -10.86 2.33
N THR A 23 4.33 -11.40 3.25
CA THR A 23 3.08 -12.08 2.90
C THR A 23 2.14 -11.13 2.17
N ALA A 24 1.96 -9.91 2.67
CA ALA A 24 1.16 -8.88 2.01
C ALA A 24 1.64 -8.58 0.58
N VAL A 25 2.96 -8.40 0.38
CA VAL A 25 3.52 -8.14 -0.97
C VAL A 25 3.29 -9.31 -1.91
N GLN A 26 3.45 -10.56 -1.44
CA GLN A 26 3.18 -11.76 -2.24
C GLN A 26 1.71 -11.85 -2.64
N GLU A 27 0.79 -11.52 -1.74
CA GLU A 27 -0.65 -11.51 -2.04
C GLU A 27 -1.03 -10.43 -3.07
N ILE A 28 -0.41 -9.24 -3.02
CA ILE A 28 -0.56 -8.25 -4.08
C ILE A 28 -0.13 -8.83 -5.44
N GLY A 29 1.00 -9.55 -5.49
CA GLY A 29 1.47 -10.23 -6.70
C GLY A 29 0.48 -11.29 -7.23
N LYS A 30 -0.06 -12.13 -6.34
CA LYS A 30 -1.06 -13.15 -6.69
C LYS A 30 -2.35 -12.54 -7.25
N MET A 31 -2.79 -11.41 -6.69
CA MET A 31 -3.97 -10.68 -7.15
C MET A 31 -3.75 -9.86 -8.43
N GLN A 32 -2.50 -9.79 -8.92
CA GLN A 32 -2.09 -8.91 -10.03
C GLN A 32 -2.33 -7.43 -9.73
N GLY A 33 -2.03 -7.03 -8.49
CA GLY A 33 -2.28 -5.69 -7.96
C GLY A 33 -3.55 -5.61 -7.13
N GLY A 34 -3.63 -4.58 -6.29
CA GLY A 34 -4.73 -4.40 -5.35
C GLY A 34 -4.32 -3.82 -4.01
N LEU A 35 -5.12 -4.13 -3.00
CA LEU A 35 -4.93 -3.76 -1.61
C LEU A 35 -5.12 -4.99 -0.73
N VAL A 36 -4.31 -5.13 0.31
CA VAL A 36 -4.39 -6.27 1.24
C VAL A 36 -3.98 -5.87 2.65
N VAL A 37 -4.65 -6.48 3.64
CA VAL A 37 -4.30 -6.45 5.06
C VAL A 37 -3.96 -7.87 5.50
N VAL A 38 -2.83 -8.03 6.18
CA VAL A 38 -2.32 -9.31 6.68
C VAL A 38 -1.98 -9.18 8.16
N GLU A 39 -2.27 -10.22 8.93
CA GLU A 39 -1.87 -10.39 10.33
C GLU A 39 -1.57 -11.87 10.58
N GLU A 40 -0.45 -12.17 11.24
CA GLU A 40 -0.02 -13.54 11.57
C GLU A 40 -0.02 -14.48 10.34
N GLY A 41 0.42 -13.98 9.19
CA GLY A 41 0.48 -14.69 7.91
C GLY A 41 -0.87 -14.91 7.24
N LYS A 42 -1.97 -14.36 7.76
CA LYS A 42 -3.32 -14.53 7.22
C LYS A 42 -3.83 -13.25 6.59
N VAL A 43 -4.47 -13.38 5.42
CA VAL A 43 -5.18 -12.27 4.78
C VAL A 43 -6.48 -12.01 5.53
N LEU A 44 -6.58 -10.84 6.17
CA LEU A 44 -7.79 -10.39 6.85
C LEU A 44 -8.77 -9.69 5.88
N GLY A 45 -8.23 -9.07 4.82
CA GLY A 45 -9.01 -8.42 3.78
C GLY A 45 -8.20 -8.19 2.51
N GLY A 46 -8.87 -8.22 1.36
CA GLY A 46 -8.25 -8.06 0.06
C GLY A 46 -9.19 -7.48 -0.99
N LEU A 47 -8.65 -6.62 -1.86
CA LEU A 47 -9.32 -6.09 -3.04
C LEU A 47 -8.35 -6.20 -4.22
N ALA A 48 -8.60 -7.15 -5.11
CA ALA A 48 -7.84 -7.30 -6.35
C ALA A 48 -8.17 -6.16 -7.32
N LEU A 49 -7.13 -5.58 -7.92
CA LEU A 49 -7.22 -4.54 -8.95
C LEU A 49 -6.43 -4.99 -10.19
N PRO A 50 -6.88 -6.05 -10.88
CA PRO A 50 -6.08 -6.72 -11.90
C PRO A 50 -5.78 -5.86 -13.14
N VAL A 51 -6.50 -4.77 -13.34
CA VAL A 51 -6.25 -3.86 -14.46
C VAL A 51 -5.21 -2.82 -14.02
N ALA A 52 -3.97 -3.02 -14.48
CA ALA A 52 -2.80 -2.19 -14.20
C ALA A 52 -2.46 -2.02 -12.70
N GLY A 53 -3.02 -2.85 -11.81
CA GLY A 53 -2.88 -2.68 -10.36
C GLY A 53 -3.71 -1.52 -9.79
N LEU A 54 -4.65 -0.96 -10.57
CA LEU A 54 -5.37 0.26 -10.24
C LEU A 54 -6.89 0.12 -10.29
N MET A 55 -7.41 -0.77 -11.16
CA MET A 55 -8.85 -0.90 -11.38
C MET A 55 -9.32 -2.35 -11.24
N SER A 56 -10.54 -2.48 -10.72
CA SER A 56 -11.27 -3.75 -10.66
C SER A 56 -12.17 -3.91 -11.89
N LEU A 57 -12.44 -5.17 -12.26
CA LEU A 57 -13.45 -5.54 -13.24
C LEU A 57 -14.81 -5.86 -12.58
N GLN A 58 -14.88 -5.82 -11.26
CA GLN A 58 -16.10 -6.12 -10.50
C GLN A 58 -17.06 -4.92 -10.44
N PRO A 59 -18.35 -5.16 -10.17
CA PRO A 59 -19.32 -4.10 -9.91
C PRO A 59 -18.89 -3.16 -8.77
N VAL A 60 -19.28 -1.89 -8.86
CA VAL A 60 -18.89 -0.86 -7.89
C VAL A 60 -19.32 -1.19 -6.47
N GLU A 61 -20.48 -1.84 -6.30
CA GLU A 61 -21.01 -2.25 -5.01
C GLU A 61 -20.13 -3.31 -4.34
N GLU A 62 -19.59 -4.25 -5.12
CA GLU A 62 -18.66 -5.25 -4.61
C GLU A 62 -17.32 -4.62 -4.22
N VAL A 63 -16.81 -3.71 -5.05
CA VAL A 63 -15.56 -2.99 -4.79
C VAL A 63 -15.70 -2.13 -3.52
N ALA A 64 -16.80 -1.39 -3.38
CA ALA A 64 -17.10 -0.58 -2.22
C ALA A 64 -17.16 -1.43 -0.93
N SER A 65 -17.90 -2.54 -0.96
CA SER A 65 -17.99 -3.44 0.20
C SER A 65 -16.64 -4.05 0.59
N LYS A 66 -15.80 -4.41 -0.39
CA LYS A 66 -14.44 -4.90 -0.12
C LYS A 66 -13.54 -3.81 0.45
N MET A 67 -13.66 -2.58 -0.04
CA MET A 67 -12.89 -1.45 0.47
C MET A 67 -13.26 -1.09 1.92
N GLU A 68 -14.54 -1.19 2.28
CA GLU A 68 -15.01 -1.04 3.66
C GLU A 68 -14.41 -2.12 4.58
N ARG A 69 -14.45 -3.39 4.16
CA ARG A 69 -13.83 -4.50 4.90
C ARG A 69 -12.33 -4.32 5.08
N LEU A 70 -11.62 -3.87 4.04
CA LEU A 70 -10.19 -3.54 4.12
C LEU A 70 -9.91 -2.44 5.12
N SER A 71 -10.71 -1.38 5.11
CA SER A 71 -10.57 -0.26 6.04
C SER A 71 -10.82 -0.70 7.48
N GLN A 72 -11.78 -1.60 7.70
CA GLN A 72 -12.06 -2.19 9.00
C GLN A 72 -10.91 -3.10 9.47
N ALA A 73 -10.45 -4.02 8.62
CA ALA A 73 -9.33 -4.91 8.93
C ALA A 73 -8.05 -4.12 9.28
N ALA A 74 -7.76 -3.04 8.55
CA ALA A 74 -6.61 -2.19 8.86
C ALA A 74 -6.72 -1.55 10.26
N ARG A 75 -7.92 -1.14 10.68
CA ARG A 75 -8.15 -0.59 12.03
C ARG A 75 -8.01 -1.66 13.11
N GLU A 76 -8.46 -2.88 12.84
CA GLU A 76 -8.37 -4.01 13.79
C GLU A 76 -6.92 -4.35 14.13
N ILE A 77 -6.01 -4.25 13.15
CA ILE A 77 -4.56 -4.44 13.36
C ILE A 77 -3.83 -3.20 13.90
N GLY A 78 -4.58 -2.15 14.29
CA GLY A 78 -4.03 -0.96 14.95
C GLY A 78 -3.62 0.19 14.03
N ALA A 79 -4.02 0.20 12.75
CA ALA A 79 -3.77 1.36 11.89
C ALA A 79 -4.52 2.61 12.42
N THR A 80 -3.76 3.65 12.75
CA THR A 80 -4.29 4.91 13.28
C THR A 80 -4.74 5.94 12.24
N PRO A 81 -4.20 6.00 11.00
CA PRO A 81 -4.71 6.94 10.01
C PRO A 81 -6.17 6.64 9.64
N GLN A 82 -6.96 7.68 9.42
CA GLN A 82 -8.36 7.53 9.01
C GLN A 82 -8.50 6.75 7.69
N ASN A 83 -7.58 6.97 6.76
CA ASN A 83 -7.52 6.35 5.43
C ASN A 83 -6.12 5.76 5.17
N PRO A 84 -5.78 4.60 5.76
CA PRO A 84 -4.40 4.10 5.79
C PRO A 84 -3.80 3.88 4.39
N PHE A 85 -4.61 3.42 3.43
CA PHE A 85 -4.14 3.18 2.06
C PHE A 85 -3.86 4.47 1.29
N ILE A 86 -4.67 5.52 1.48
CA ILE A 86 -4.39 6.84 0.90
C ILE A 86 -3.14 7.45 1.54
N THR A 87 -2.99 7.32 2.86
CA THR A 87 -1.78 7.75 3.56
C THR A 87 -0.54 7.06 2.99
N LEU A 88 -0.56 5.73 2.82
CA LEU A 88 0.52 5.00 2.15
C LEU A 88 0.76 5.52 0.73
N SER A 89 -0.29 5.77 -0.03
CA SER A 89 -0.18 6.29 -1.39
C SER A 89 0.59 7.60 -1.46
N PHE A 90 0.32 8.53 -0.55
CA PHE A 90 1.01 9.83 -0.49
C PHE A 90 2.44 9.74 0.04
N LEU A 91 2.78 8.74 0.86
CA LEU A 91 4.17 8.51 1.27
C LEU A 91 5.07 8.17 0.07
N ALA A 92 4.49 7.65 -1.01
CA ALA A 92 5.18 7.30 -2.24
C ALA A 92 5.26 8.42 -3.29
N LEU A 93 4.68 9.60 -3.04
CA LEU A 93 4.49 10.65 -4.06
C LEU A 93 5.66 11.66 -4.07
N PRO A 94 6.65 11.55 -4.99
CA PRO A 94 7.90 12.31 -4.92
C PRO A 94 7.79 13.72 -5.51
N VAL A 95 6.58 14.29 -5.57
CA VAL A 95 6.30 15.61 -6.16
C VAL A 95 5.59 16.56 -5.19
N ILE A 96 5.44 16.15 -3.93
CA ILE A 96 4.91 16.98 -2.85
C ILE A 96 5.98 17.17 -1.75
N PRO A 97 5.99 18.30 -1.02
CA PRO A 97 7.09 18.64 -0.10
C PRO A 97 7.40 17.60 0.96
N GLU A 98 8.65 17.67 1.46
CA GLU A 98 9.28 16.81 2.47
C GLU A 98 9.74 15.42 1.97
N LEU A 99 10.02 14.51 2.91
CA LEU A 99 10.62 13.20 2.69
C LEU A 99 9.60 12.20 2.15
N ARG A 100 9.97 11.45 1.11
CA ARG A 100 9.12 10.43 0.48
C ARG A 100 9.88 9.14 0.26
N ILE A 101 9.21 8.00 0.39
CA ILE A 101 9.81 6.69 0.13
C ILE A 101 9.42 6.24 -1.29
N THR A 102 10.40 5.91 -2.11
CA THR A 102 10.19 5.41 -3.48
C THR A 102 10.80 4.02 -3.62
N ASP A 103 10.65 3.43 -4.80
CA ASP A 103 11.33 2.18 -5.17
C ASP A 103 12.86 2.32 -5.25
N GLN A 104 13.37 3.56 -5.28
CA GLN A 104 14.81 3.87 -5.30
C GLN A 104 15.37 4.26 -3.91
N GLY A 105 14.54 4.30 -2.88
CA GLY A 105 14.93 4.63 -1.51
C GLY A 105 14.20 5.85 -0.94
N LEU A 106 14.77 6.47 0.10
CA LEU A 106 14.23 7.68 0.70
C LEU A 106 14.66 8.90 -0.15
N VAL A 107 13.72 9.74 -0.55
CA VAL A 107 13.94 10.93 -1.38
C VAL A 107 13.64 12.18 -0.56
N ASP A 108 14.59 13.11 -0.54
CA ASP A 108 14.35 14.49 -0.18
C ASP A 108 13.80 15.22 -1.41
N VAL A 109 12.50 15.53 -1.42
CA VAL A 109 11.84 16.20 -2.55
C VAL A 109 12.23 17.67 -2.65
N SER A 110 12.68 18.29 -1.56
CA SER A 110 13.14 19.68 -1.57
C SER A 110 14.50 19.82 -2.25
N GLU A 111 15.40 18.87 -2.01
CA GLU A 111 16.77 18.88 -2.55
C GLU A 111 16.93 18.00 -3.81
N PHE A 112 15.87 17.28 -4.23
CA PHE A 112 15.86 16.34 -5.36
C PHE A 112 16.98 15.29 -5.29
N LEU A 113 17.23 14.75 -4.10
CA LEU A 113 18.27 13.75 -3.86
C LEU A 113 17.72 12.52 -3.15
N ILE A 114 18.31 11.36 -3.48
CA ILE A 114 18.11 10.13 -2.71
C ILE A 114 19.01 10.22 -1.48
N ILE A 115 18.41 10.06 -0.31
CA ILE A 115 19.12 10.03 0.97
C ILE A 115 19.79 8.66 1.11
N PRO A 116 21.12 8.61 1.29
CA PRO A 116 21.81 7.39 1.63
C PRO A 116 21.27 6.82 2.95
N LEU A 117 20.90 5.55 2.95
CA LEU A 117 20.59 4.83 4.20
C LEU A 117 21.91 4.34 4.80
N GLU A 118 22.21 4.76 6.03
CA GLU A 118 23.35 4.21 6.78
C GLU A 118 23.09 2.74 7.13
N ALA A 119 24.17 1.95 7.17
CA ALA A 119 24.17 0.53 7.53
C ALA A 119 24.49 0.32 9.01
#